data_AF-A0A7Y8LJX9-F1
#
_entry.id   AF-A0A7Y8LJX9-F1
#
_cell.length_a   1.000
_cell.length_b   1.000
_cell.length_c   1.000
_cell.angle_alpha   90.00
_cell.angle_beta   90.00
_cell.angle_gamma   90.00
#
_symmetry.space_group_name_H-M   'P 1'
#
loop_
_entity.id
_entity.type
_entity.pdbx_description
1 polymer ?
#
loop_
_entity_poly.entity_id
_entity_poly.type
_entity_poly.pdbx_seq_one_letter_code
_entity_poly.pdbx_strand_id
1 'polypeptide(L)'
;PGTVLSPPSNQLRAMIGLGQESKRGWNAGFLAIYDYTTNTMQFANTQITYNTECCAFSGQYRRFAFGTRNENQYRFALVIANIGSFGTLKRQERLF
;
A
#
# COMPACT_ATOMS: atom_id res chain seq x y z
N PRO A 1 20.24 -7.95 -34.74
CA PRO A 1 20.00 -7.49 -33.34
C PRO A 1 18.51 -7.18 -33.13
N GLY A 2 17.77 -8.15 -32.57
CA GLY A 2 16.33 -8.01 -32.34
C GLY A 2 16.04 -7.00 -31.25
N THR A 3 15.14 -6.05 -31.53
CA THR A 3 14.65 -5.08 -30.56
C THR A 3 13.88 -5.80 -29.46
N VAL A 4 14.39 -5.72 -28.24
CA VAL A 4 13.70 -6.22 -27.05
C VAL A 4 12.52 -5.30 -26.78
N LEU A 5 11.32 -5.73 -27.17
CA LEU A 5 10.07 -4.96 -27.07
C LEU A 5 9.58 -4.75 -25.62
N SER A 6 10.18 -5.44 -24.64
CA SER A 6 9.90 -5.26 -23.22
C SER A 6 11.14 -5.63 -22.40
N PRO A 7 11.61 -4.77 -21.47
CA PRO A 7 12.70 -5.12 -20.57
C PRO A 7 12.43 -6.46 -19.88
N PRO A 8 13.45 -7.30 -19.61
CA PRO A 8 13.26 -8.56 -18.90
C PRO A 8 12.56 -8.29 -17.56
N SER A 9 11.34 -8.81 -17.42
CA SER A 9 10.50 -8.62 -16.22
C SER A 9 10.91 -9.62 -15.15
N ASN A 10 11.86 -9.24 -14.30
CA ASN A 10 12.44 -10.09 -13.25
C ASN A 10 11.87 -9.80 -11.85
N GLN A 11 10.62 -9.34 -11.80
CA GLN A 11 9.97 -8.89 -10.57
C GLN A 11 8.96 -9.92 -10.06
N LEU A 12 9.07 -10.31 -8.80
CA LEU A 12 7.98 -10.96 -8.07
C LEU A 12 7.06 -9.90 -7.49
N ARG A 13 5.75 -10.10 -7.68
CA ARG A 13 4.71 -9.28 -7.04
C ARG A 13 3.86 -10.17 -6.15
N ALA A 14 3.71 -9.78 -4.89
CA ALA A 14 2.87 -10.47 -3.93
C ALA A 14 1.87 -9.49 -3.33
N MET A 15 0.60 -9.86 -3.31
CA MET A 15 -0.45 -9.10 -2.64
C MET A 15 -1.27 -10.04 -1.77
N ILE A 16 -1.50 -9.62 -0.53
CA ILE A 16 -2.41 -10.28 0.39
C ILE A 16 -3.32 -9.23 1.02
N GLY A 17 -4.57 -9.59 1.21
CA GLY A 17 -5.59 -8.71 1.79
C GLY A 17 -6.54 -9.51 2.67
N LEU A 18 -6.90 -8.94 3.81
CA LEU A 18 -7.88 -9.46 4.74
C LEU A 18 -8.93 -8.39 4.99
N GLY A 19 -10.18 -8.71 4.64
CA GLY A 19 -11.32 -7.80 4.82
C GLY A 19 -11.69 -7.02 3.56
N GLN A 20 -12.48 -5.95 3.74
CA GLN A 20 -13.06 -5.10 2.68
C GLN A 20 -13.17 -3.66 3.20
N GLU A 21 -13.15 -2.64 2.33
CA GLU A 21 -13.09 -1.22 2.73
C GLU A 21 -14.13 -0.84 3.80
N SER A 22 -15.36 -1.34 3.67
CA SER A 22 -16.50 -1.01 4.53
C SER A 22 -16.82 -2.05 5.60
N LYS A 23 -16.07 -3.15 5.69
CA LYS A 23 -16.33 -4.18 6.70
C LYS A 23 -15.94 -3.66 8.08
N ARG A 24 -16.86 -3.75 9.04
CA ARG A 24 -16.59 -3.44 10.45
C ARG A 24 -15.52 -4.36 11.03
N GLY A 25 -14.67 -3.81 11.88
CA GLY A 25 -13.53 -4.49 12.49
C GLY A 25 -12.23 -4.24 11.74
N TRP A 26 -11.29 -5.19 11.86
CA TRP A 26 -9.97 -5.09 11.27
C TRP A 26 -9.98 -5.46 9.79
N ASN A 27 -9.32 -4.61 9.00
CA ASN A 27 -8.98 -4.81 7.61
C ASN A 27 -7.48 -4.57 7.45
N ALA A 28 -6.80 -5.42 6.70
CA ALA A 28 -5.36 -5.34 6.53
C ALA A 28 -4.96 -5.77 5.12
N GLY A 29 -3.84 -5.26 4.65
CA GLY A 29 -3.39 -5.50 3.30
C GLY A 29 -1.93 -5.20 3.15
N PHE A 30 -1.31 -5.99 2.30
CA PHE A 30 0.10 -5.92 2.05
C PHE A 30 0.35 -6.16 0.56
N LEU A 31 1.21 -5.34 -0.01
CA LEU A 31 1.69 -5.45 -1.38
C LEU A 31 3.20 -5.29 -1.38
N ALA A 32 3.90 -6.22 -2.02
CA ALA A 32 5.34 -6.22 -2.17
C ALA A 32 5.74 -6.44 -3.62
N ILE A 33 6.79 -5.77 -4.06
CA ILE A 33 7.46 -5.97 -5.34
C ILE A 33 8.94 -6.16 -5.08
N TYR A 34 9.46 -7.33 -5.45
CA TYR A 34 10.85 -7.71 -5.27
C TYR A 34 11.50 -8.01 -6.62
N ASP A 35 12.70 -7.49 -6.86
CA ASP A 35 13.45 -7.71 -8.09
C ASP A 35 14.62 -8.66 -7.81
N TYR A 36 14.62 -9.81 -8.47
CA TYR A 36 15.63 -10.85 -8.27
C TYR A 36 16.96 -10.54 -8.93
N THR A 37 16.98 -9.70 -9.96
CA THR A 37 18.22 -9.31 -10.64
C THR A 37 19.05 -8.37 -9.78
N THR A 38 18.40 -7.43 -9.09
CA THR A 38 19.09 -6.49 -8.20
C THR A 38 19.10 -6.94 -6.74
N ASN A 39 18.37 -8.02 -6.40
CA ASN A 39 18.13 -8.48 -5.04
C ASN A 39 17.55 -7.40 -4.12
N THR A 40 16.73 -6.50 -4.67
CA THR A 40 16.16 -5.37 -3.91
C THR A 40 14.63 -5.40 -3.90
N MET A 41 14.06 -5.02 -2.75
CA MET A 41 12.63 -4.78 -2.62
C MET A 41 12.29 -3.39 -3.15
N GLN A 42 11.80 -3.32 -4.37
CA GLN A 42 11.52 -2.07 -5.06
C GLN A 42 10.32 -1.33 -4.47
N PHE A 43 9.34 -2.06 -3.95
CA PHE A 43 8.15 -1.47 -3.37
C PHE A 43 7.58 -2.35 -2.27
N ALA A 44 7.13 -1.72 -1.19
CA ALA A 44 6.33 -2.33 -0.15
C ALA A 44 5.19 -1.38 0.23
N ASN A 45 3.99 -1.90 0.45
CA ASN A 45 2.87 -1.16 0.99
C ASN A 45 2.14 -2.03 1.99
N THR A 46 2.04 -1.58 3.22
CA THR A 46 1.23 -2.21 4.26
C THR A 46 0.17 -1.22 4.69
N GLN A 47 -1.08 -1.65 4.73
CA GLN A 47 -2.17 -0.85 5.27
C GLN A 47 -2.96 -1.66 6.28
N ILE A 48 -3.30 -1.01 7.40
CA ILE A 48 -4.17 -1.54 8.43
C ILE A 48 -5.25 -0.51 8.70
N THR A 49 -6.50 -0.97 8.71
CA THR A 49 -7.68 -0.14 8.95
C THR A 49 -8.57 -0.82 9.99
N TYR A 50 -9.05 -0.06 10.96
CA TYR A 50 -10.04 -0.50 11.94
C TYR A 50 -11.32 0.33 11.79
N ASN A 51 -12.39 -0.33 11.38
CA ASN A 51 -13.70 0.29 11.13
C ASN A 51 -14.65 0.02 12.31
N THR A 52 -15.22 1.06 12.88
CA THR A 52 -16.33 0.99 13.84
C THR A 52 -17.61 1.54 13.21
N GLU A 53 -18.71 1.63 13.98
CA GLU A 53 -19.97 2.17 13.48
C GLU A 53 -19.88 3.68 13.16
N CYS A 54 -19.08 4.44 13.93
CA CYS A 54 -19.00 5.88 13.80
C CYS A 54 -17.67 6.38 13.22
N CYS A 55 -16.60 5.58 13.29
CA CYS A 55 -15.25 6.03 12.93
C CYS A 55 -14.46 4.95 12.19
N ALA A 56 -13.46 5.37 11.42
CA ALA A 56 -12.45 4.49 10.85
C ALA A 56 -11.05 5.04 11.12
N PHE A 57 -10.19 4.18 11.66
CA PHE A 57 -8.77 4.49 11.87
C PHE A 57 -7.96 3.75 10.82
N SER A 58 -7.05 4.42 10.14
CA SER A 58 -6.21 3.81 9.11
C SER A 58 -4.76 4.24 9.25
N GLY A 59 -3.86 3.28 9.16
CA GLY A 59 -2.43 3.49 9.06
C GLY A 59 -1.89 2.83 7.80
N GLN A 60 -0.96 3.49 7.13
CA GLN A 60 -0.29 2.97 5.94
C GLN A 60 1.22 3.23 6.03
N TYR A 61 1.98 2.19 5.73
CA TYR A 61 3.42 2.26 5.51
C TYR A 61 3.72 1.97 4.05
N ARG A 62 4.45 2.86 3.38
CA ARG A 62 4.93 2.64 2.01
C ARG A 62 6.42 2.83 1.92
N ARG A 63 7.09 1.90 1.24
CA ARG A 63 8.48 1.98 0.89
C ARG A 63 8.64 1.97 -0.62
N PHE A 64 9.55 2.80 -1.12
CA PHE A 64 9.95 2.84 -2.51
C PHE A 64 11.47 2.74 -2.59
N ALA A 65 11.99 1.86 -3.46
CA ALA A 65 13.41 1.69 -3.73
C ALA A 65 13.62 1.52 -5.25
N PHE A 66 13.45 2.60 -6.01
CA PHE A 66 13.63 2.63 -7.46
C PHE A 66 14.93 3.36 -7.81
N GLY A 67 15.96 2.61 -8.21
CA GLY A 67 17.26 3.17 -8.53
C GLY A 67 17.86 3.93 -7.35
N THR A 68 18.00 5.25 -7.48
CA THR A 68 18.57 6.13 -6.44
C THR A 68 17.54 6.60 -5.39
N ARG A 69 16.23 6.44 -5.64
CA ARG A 69 15.20 6.84 -4.68
C ARG A 69 14.93 5.72 -3.69
N ASN A 70 15.23 5.96 -2.42
CA ASN A 70 14.94 5.06 -1.30
C ASN A 70 14.20 5.84 -0.21
N GLU A 71 12.88 5.72 -0.17
CA GLU A 71 12.02 6.52 0.70
C GLU A 71 11.08 5.64 1.51
N ASN A 72 10.84 6.05 2.76
CA ASN A 72 9.85 5.47 3.66
C ASN A 72 8.79 6.53 3.97
N GLN A 73 7.53 6.19 3.75
CA GLN A 73 6.38 7.06 3.99
C GLN A 73 5.43 6.41 4.98
N TYR A 74 5.04 7.18 5.99
CA TYR A 74 4.05 6.80 6.99
C TYR A 74 2.85 7.73 6.85
N ARG A 75 1.67 7.17 6.66
CA ARG A 75 0.43 7.93 6.48
C ARG A 75 -0.62 7.41 7.44
N PHE A 76 -1.42 8.33 7.95
CA PHE A 76 -2.50 8.00 8.88
C PHE A 76 -3.76 8.74 8.46
N ALA A 77 -4.91 8.16 8.77
CA ALA A 77 -6.20 8.82 8.63
C ALA A 77 -7.17 8.40 9.72
N LEU A 78 -7.90 9.37 10.26
CA LEU A 78 -9.09 9.21 11.08
C LEU A 78 -10.28 9.71 10.27
N VAL A 79 -11.25 8.85 10.03
CA VAL A 79 -12.52 9.21 9.41
C VAL A 79 -13.60 9.14 10.48
N ILE A 80 -14.42 10.18 10.60
CA ILE A 80 -15.61 10.18 11.45
C ILE A 80 -16.83 10.34 10.55
N ALA A 81 -17.78 9.43 10.68
CA ALA A 81 -19.00 9.41 9.88
C ALA A 81 -19.73 10.75 10.01
N ASN A 82 -20.15 11.30 8.87
CA ASN A 82 -20.88 12.58 8.77
C ASN A 82 -20.13 13.84 9.26
N ILE A 83 -18.86 13.74 9.68
CA ILE A 83 -18.04 14.89 10.07
C ILE A 83 -16.93 15.13 9.04
N GLY A 84 -16.15 14.11 8.69
CA GLY A 84 -15.06 14.23 7.72
C GLY A 84 -13.88 13.30 8.00
N SER A 85 -12.77 13.55 7.29
CA SER A 85 -11.52 12.78 7.45
C SER A 85 -10.34 13.69 7.77
N PHE A 86 -9.53 13.28 8.73
CA PHE A 86 -8.31 13.96 9.15
C PHE A 86 -7.11 13.07 8.89
N GLY A 87 -6.02 13.63 8.35
CA GLY A 87 -4.75 12.92 8.15
C GLY A 87 -4.21 13.01 6.73
N THR A 88 -3.14 12.27 6.47
CA THR A 88 -2.38 12.29 5.21
C THR A 88 -2.72 11.13 4.28
N LEU A 89 -3.43 10.12 4.77
CA LEU A 89 -3.85 8.97 3.95
C LEU A 89 -5.18 9.28 3.25
N LYS A 90 -5.14 9.45 1.92
CA LYS A 90 -6.35 9.71 1.12
C LYS A 90 -7.05 8.40 0.77
N ARG A 91 -8.38 8.47 0.58
CA ARG A 91 -9.19 7.30 0.21
C ARG A 91 -8.69 6.60 -1.06
N GLN A 92 -8.29 7.37 -2.06
CA GLN A 92 -7.77 6.88 -3.35
C GLN A 92 -6.42 6.14 -3.23
N GLU A 93 -5.72 6.27 -2.11
CA GLU A 93 -4.38 5.70 -1.90
C GLU A 93 -4.42 4.43 -1.04
N ARG A 94 -5.63 3.97 -0.69
CA ARG A 94 -5.85 2.76 0.09
C ARG A 94 -5.72 1.51 -0.79
N LEU A 95 -5.31 0.40 -0.19
CA LEU A 95 -5.25 -0.91 -0.84
C LEU A 95 -6.63 -1.56 -1.00
N PHE A 96 -7.66 -1.01 -0.34
CA PHE A 96 -9.06 -1.45 -0.37
C PHE A 96 -9.95 -0.22 -0.42
#